data_AF-A0A194R805-F1
#
_entry.id   AF-A0A194R805-F1
#
_cell.length_a   1.000
_cell.length_b   1.000
_cell.length_c   1.000
_cell.angle_alpha   90.00
_cell.angle_beta   90.00
_cell.angle_gamma   90.00
#
_symmetry.space_group_name_H-M   'P 1'
#
loop_
_entity.id
_entity.type
_entity.pdbx_description
1 polymer ?
#
loop_
_entity_poly.entity_id
_entity_poly.type
_entity_poly.pdbx_seq_one_letter_code
_entity_poly.pdbx_strand_id
1 'polypeptide(L)'
;MQTDLNGRRCWDDVKIGSCWGYCLSYEISHWQFPYKESHHPVCVHGERRPASVKLQNCDPGVQPGTDIYHFVEAVNCKCQVCSSEDTSCEWLPPDSSLLDGLILREELAEELD
;
A
#
# COMPACT_ATOMS: atom_id res chain seq x y z
N MET A 1 -12.64 1.23 -3.98
CA MET A 1 -13.77 1.90 -4.65
C MET A 1 -13.27 3.16 -5.34
N GLN A 2 -13.76 3.50 -6.53
CA GLN A 2 -13.51 4.81 -7.15
C GLN A 2 -14.82 5.59 -7.24
N THR A 3 -14.75 6.89 -6.97
CA THR A 3 -15.92 7.78 -6.93
C THR A 3 -15.77 8.93 -7.93
N ASP A 4 -16.83 9.17 -8.68
CA ASP A 4 -16.94 10.29 -9.60
C ASP A 4 -17.24 11.62 -8.90
N LEU A 5 -17.04 12.73 -9.63
CA LEU A 5 -17.51 14.07 -9.25
C LEU A 5 -19.03 14.16 -9.00
N ASN A 6 -19.79 13.20 -9.51
CA ASN A 6 -21.24 13.10 -9.35
C ASN A 6 -21.65 12.12 -8.23
N GLY A 7 -20.71 11.65 -7.40
CA GLY A 7 -20.98 10.70 -6.31
C GLY A 7 -21.32 9.27 -6.76
N ARG A 8 -21.07 8.93 -8.03
CA ARG A 8 -21.27 7.59 -8.58
C ARG A 8 -20.02 6.74 -8.35
N ARG A 9 -20.21 5.46 -8.03
CA ARG A 9 -19.10 4.58 -7.65
C ARG A 9 -18.90 3.41 -8.62
N CYS A 10 -17.64 3.02 -8.74
CA CYS A 10 -17.23 1.74 -9.31
C CYS A 10 -16.40 0.96 -8.28
N TRP A 11 -16.62 -0.35 -8.21
CA TRP A 11 -15.90 -1.26 -7.32
C TRP A 11 -15.70 -2.62 -7.97
N ASP A 12 -14.65 -3.33 -7.55
CA ASP A 12 -14.38 -4.70 -7.99
C ASP A 12 -13.30 -5.32 -7.08
N ASP A 13 -13.20 -6.64 -7.10
CA ASP A 13 -12.12 -7.39 -6.45
C ASP A 13 -10.90 -7.49 -7.37
N VAL A 14 -9.90 -6.65 -7.11
CA VAL A 14 -8.68 -6.58 -7.92
C VAL A 14 -7.57 -7.42 -7.31
N LYS A 15 -6.97 -8.31 -8.12
CA LYS A 15 -5.79 -9.07 -7.74
C LYS A 15 -4.53 -8.31 -8.15
N ILE A 16 -3.71 -7.94 -7.17
CA ILE A 16 -2.50 -7.14 -7.36
C ILE A 16 -1.29 -7.96 -6.92
N GLY A 17 -0.26 -8.03 -7.77
CA GLY A 17 1.04 -8.59 -7.40
C GLY A 17 1.76 -7.73 -6.36
N SER A 18 1.95 -8.26 -5.14
CA SER A 18 2.61 -7.56 -4.03
C SER A 18 3.77 -8.39 -3.45
N CYS A 19 4.63 -7.73 -2.68
CA CYS A 19 5.80 -8.35 -2.05
C CYS A 19 5.52 -8.81 -0.63
N TRP A 20 5.92 -10.04 -0.34
CA TRP A 20 5.84 -10.63 0.99
C TRP A 20 6.99 -11.61 1.20
N GLY A 21 7.53 -11.65 2.41
CA GLY A 21 8.60 -12.57 2.77
C GLY A 21 9.46 -12.06 3.92
N TYR A 22 10.58 -12.74 4.14
CA TYR A 22 11.54 -12.43 5.20
C TYR A 22 12.83 -11.87 4.63
N CYS A 23 13.42 -10.90 5.33
CA CYS A 23 14.72 -10.32 5.01
C CYS A 23 15.68 -10.52 6.18
N LEU A 24 16.96 -10.78 5.88
CA LEU A 24 17.99 -10.91 6.89
C LEU A 24 18.35 -9.52 7.45
N SER A 25 18.17 -9.36 8.76
CA SER A 25 18.52 -8.16 9.51
C SER A 25 19.55 -8.51 10.58
N TYR A 26 20.44 -7.56 10.88
CA TYR A 26 21.43 -7.71 11.94
C TYR A 26 21.86 -6.35 12.49
N GLU A 27 22.37 -6.37 13.71
CA GLU A 27 22.97 -5.21 14.38
C GLU A 27 24.36 -5.60 14.88
N ILE A 28 25.36 -4.78 14.56
CA ILE A 28 26.74 -4.96 15.00
C ILE A 28 27.00 -3.94 16.11
N SER A 29 27.38 -4.39 17.29
CA SER A 29 27.80 -3.49 18.36
C SER A 29 29.15 -2.85 18.01
N HIS A 30 29.27 -1.55 18.22
CA HIS A 30 30.47 -0.79 17.88
C HIS A 30 30.94 0.00 19.10
N TRP A 31 32.26 0.11 19.29
CA TRP A 31 32.83 0.78 20.47
C TRP A 31 32.90 2.30 20.31
N GLN A 32 32.99 2.80 19.07
CA GLN A 32 32.89 4.22 18.76
C GLN A 32 31.43 4.61 18.55
N PHE A 33 31.09 5.85 18.89
CA PHE A 33 29.78 6.43 18.65
C PHE A 33 29.50 6.55 17.12
N PRO A 34 28.30 6.17 16.62
CA PRO A 34 27.18 5.57 17.34
C PRO A 34 27.48 4.11 17.70
N TYR A 35 27.21 3.72 18.95
CA TYR A 35 27.64 2.44 19.55
C TYR A 35 27.09 1.16 18.89
N LYS A 36 26.44 1.29 17.72
CA LYS A 36 25.86 0.22 16.94
C LYS A 36 25.75 0.60 15.47
N GLU A 37 25.95 -0.39 14.61
CA GLU A 37 25.65 -0.34 13.19
C GLU A 37 24.45 -1.26 12.92
N SER A 38 23.29 -0.67 12.59
CA SER A 38 22.04 -1.39 12.39
C SER A 38 21.80 -1.58 10.88
N HIS A 39 21.68 -2.84 10.43
CA HIS A 39 21.36 -3.19 9.04
C HIS A 39 20.00 -3.91 9.00
N HIS A 40 18.94 -3.15 8.79
CA HIS A 40 17.55 -3.62 8.82
C HIS A 40 16.85 -3.38 7.46
N PRO A 41 17.17 -4.16 6.42
CA PRO A 41 16.44 -4.10 5.15
C PRO A 41 15.04 -4.71 5.31
N VAL A 42 14.09 -4.17 4.57
CA VAL A 42 12.70 -4.65 4.51
C VAL A 42 12.36 -5.17 3.12
N CYS A 43 11.36 -6.04 3.03
CA CYS A 43 10.87 -6.58 1.76
C CYS A 43 10.02 -5.52 1.07
N VAL A 44 10.51 -4.97 -0.04
CA VAL A 44 9.81 -3.93 -0.82
C VAL A 44 9.84 -4.26 -2.31
N HIS A 45 9.08 -3.50 -3.09
CA HIS A 45 9.08 -3.60 -4.55
C HIS A 45 10.48 -3.23 -5.07
N GLY A 46 11.15 -4.17 -5.73
CA GLY A 46 12.42 -3.89 -6.39
C GLY A 46 12.18 -3.12 -7.67
N GLU A 47 11.39 -3.69 -8.58
CA GLU A 47 10.89 -3.04 -9.78
C GLU A 47 9.36 -2.90 -9.72
N ARG A 48 8.89 -1.69 -10.01
CA ARG A 48 7.48 -1.28 -9.96
C ARG A 48 6.95 -1.12 -11.38
N ARG A 49 5.79 -1.68 -11.67
CA ARG A 49 5.11 -1.52 -12.96
C ARG A 49 3.75 -0.86 -12.75
N PRO A 50 3.47 0.28 -13.41
CA PRO A 50 2.13 0.83 -13.44
C PRO A 50 1.21 -0.10 -14.24
N ALA A 51 0.07 -0.44 -13.67
CA ALA A 51 -0.95 -1.29 -14.24
C ALA A 51 -2.32 -0.64 -14.10
N SER A 52 -3.28 -1.11 -14.89
CA SER A 52 -4.66 -0.63 -14.83
C SER A 52 -5.62 -1.77 -15.11
N VAL A 53 -6.71 -1.82 -14.36
CA VAL A 53 -7.79 -2.79 -14.55
C VAL A 53 -9.11 -2.06 -14.76
N LYS A 54 -9.99 -2.65 -15.57
CA LYS A 54 -11.36 -2.18 -15.70
C LYS A 54 -12.23 -2.84 -14.63
N LEU A 55 -12.85 -2.04 -13.79
CA LEU A 55 -13.79 -2.45 -12.75
C LEU A 55 -15.10 -2.93 -13.40
N GLN A 56 -15.61 -4.09 -12.95
CA GLN A 56 -16.80 -4.70 -13.53
C GLN A 56 -18.11 -4.15 -12.94
N ASN A 57 -18.10 -3.66 -11.70
CA ASN A 57 -19.30 -3.17 -11.02
C ASN A 57 -19.28 -1.64 -10.95
N CYS A 58 -20.20 -1.00 -11.66
CA CYS A 58 -20.33 0.45 -11.71
C CYS A 58 -21.80 0.88 -11.67
N ASP A 59 -22.07 2.02 -11.06
CA ASP A 59 -23.39 2.65 -11.09
C ASP A 59 -23.80 3.11 -12.49
N PRO A 60 -25.11 3.13 -12.82
CA PRO A 60 -25.59 3.56 -14.13
C PRO A 60 -25.23 5.02 -14.43
N GLY A 61 -24.61 5.24 -15.59
CA GLY A 61 -24.25 6.56 -16.11
C GLY A 61 -22.95 7.15 -15.56
N VAL A 62 -22.09 6.34 -14.94
CA VAL A 62 -20.74 6.73 -14.51
C VAL A 62 -19.95 7.45 -15.63
N GLN A 63 -19.10 8.41 -15.27
CA GLN A 63 -18.26 9.08 -16.26
C GLN A 63 -17.24 8.11 -16.86
N PRO A 64 -16.96 8.24 -18.17
CA PRO A 64 -15.97 7.41 -18.84
C PRO A 64 -14.58 7.65 -18.22
N GLY A 65 -13.94 6.59 -17.72
CA GLY A 65 -12.61 6.64 -17.08
C GLY A 65 -12.64 6.23 -15.61
N THR A 66 -13.76 6.39 -14.91
CA THR A 66 -13.90 6.01 -13.48
C THR A 66 -13.97 4.50 -13.30
N ASP A 67 -14.30 3.79 -14.39
CA ASP A 67 -14.21 2.35 -14.51
C ASP A 67 -12.76 1.83 -14.60
N ILE A 68 -11.76 2.70 -14.81
CA ILE A 68 -10.35 2.30 -14.92
C ILE A 68 -9.63 2.59 -13.60
N TYR A 69 -9.25 1.54 -12.87
CA TYR A 69 -8.47 1.66 -11.66
C TYR A 69 -6.99 1.51 -11.97
N HIS A 70 -6.19 2.50 -11.60
CA HIS A 70 -4.73 2.52 -11.77
C HIS A 70 -4.03 2.13 -10.47
N PHE A 71 -3.07 1.22 -10.56
CA PHE A 71 -2.31 0.72 -9.42
C PHE A 71 -0.88 0.38 -9.82
N VAL A 72 -0.04 0.07 -8.83
CA VAL A 72 1.36 -0.30 -9.03
C VAL A 72 1.56 -1.74 -8.60
N GLU A 73 2.07 -2.56 -9.51
CA GLU A 73 2.43 -3.95 -9.24
C GLU A 73 3.93 -4.12 -8.99
N ALA A 74 4.26 -5.10 -8.16
CA ALA A 74 5.62 -5.58 -8.01
C ALA A 74 5.98 -6.53 -9.16
N VAL A 75 6.98 -6.17 -9.98
CA VAL A 75 7.58 -7.09 -10.96
C VAL A 75 8.51 -8.07 -10.25
N ASN A 76 9.23 -7.58 -9.23
CA ASN A 76 10.07 -8.37 -8.35
C ASN A 76 10.14 -7.75 -6.95
N CYS A 77 10.61 -8.55 -6.00
CA CYS A 77 10.75 -8.17 -4.59
C CYS A 77 12.21 -8.19 -4.19
N LYS A 78 12.62 -7.22 -3.39
CA LYS A 78 14.01 -7.09 -2.93
C LYS A 78 14.06 -6.64 -1.47
N CYS A 79 15.02 -7.20 -0.73
CA CYS A 79 15.38 -6.71 0.59
C CYS A 79 16.29 -5.49 0.45
N GLN A 80 15.79 -4.31 0.84
CA GLN A 80 16.56 -3.07 0.82
C GLN A 80 16.05 -2.09 1.88
N VAL A 81 16.75 -0.97 2.06
CA VAL A 81 16.28 0.11 2.93
C VAL A 81 15.00 0.71 2.34
N CYS A 82 13.99 0.91 3.20
CA CYS A 82 12.73 1.53 2.78
C CYS A 82 12.93 3.01 2.44
N SER A 83 12.38 3.44 1.31
CA SER A 83 12.32 4.86 0.93
C SER A 83 10.93 5.41 1.25
N SER A 84 10.91 6.49 2.02
CA SER A 84 9.67 7.20 2.35
C SER A 84 9.16 8.11 1.21
N GLU A 85 9.88 8.17 0.09
CA GLU A 85 9.47 8.96 -1.08
C GLU A 85 8.24 8.36 -1.75
N ASP A 86 8.13 7.03 -1.74
CA ASP A 86 7.11 6.29 -2.49
C ASP A 86 6.48 5.14 -1.69
N THR A 87 6.94 4.87 -0.48
CA THR A 87 6.44 3.79 0.38
C THR A 87 6.24 4.29 1.82
N SER A 88 5.15 3.89 2.48
CA SER A 88 5.03 4.10 3.93
C SER A 88 5.93 3.12 4.68
N CYS A 89 6.98 3.63 5.31
CA CYS A 89 7.97 2.83 6.03
C CYS A 89 7.61 2.58 7.50
N GLU A 90 6.35 2.78 7.87
CA GLU A 90 5.85 2.59 9.22
C GLU A 90 5.50 1.12 9.47
N TRP A 91 5.83 0.61 10.66
CA TRP A 91 5.35 -0.69 11.08
C TRP A 91 3.98 -0.54 11.73
N LEU A 92 2.97 -1.16 11.13
CA LEU A 92 1.64 -1.25 11.70
C LEU A 92 1.34 -2.70 12.06
N PRO A 93 1.23 -3.05 13.36
CA PRO A 93 0.88 -4.40 13.76
C PRO A 93 -0.59 -4.71 13.38
N PRO A 94 -0.91 -5.98 13.09
CA PRO A 94 -2.26 -6.37 12.67
C PRO A 94 -3.35 -6.09 13.72
N ASP A 95 -3.01 -6.01 15.01
CA ASP A 95 -3.92 -5.64 16.12
C ASP A 95 -3.70 -4.19 16.61
N SER A 96 -3.27 -3.29 15.73
CA SER A 96 -3.07 -1.89 16.09
C SER A 96 -4.41 -1.17 16.23
N SER A 97 -4.69 -0.56 17.39
CA SER A 97 -5.86 0.32 17.56
C SER A 97 -5.82 1.54 16.61
N LEU A 98 -4.65 1.87 16.06
CA LEU A 98 -4.49 2.83 14.98
C LEU A 98 -5.02 2.30 13.64
N LEU A 99 -4.85 1.01 13.32
CA LEU A 99 -5.47 0.40 12.14
C LEU A 99 -6.98 0.40 12.27
N ASP A 100 -7.50 -0.07 13.42
CA ASP A 100 -8.95 -0.06 13.69
C ASP A 100 -9.51 1.36 13.61
N GLY A 101 -8.80 2.35 14.14
CA GLY A 101 -9.22 3.75 14.05
C GLY A 101 -9.17 4.33 12.63
N LEU A 102 -8.26 3.85 11.77
CA LEU A 102 -8.20 4.25 10.36
C LEU A 102 -9.31 3.58 9.55
N ILE A 103 -9.57 2.29 9.78
CA ILE A 103 -10.68 1.54 9.18
C ILE A 103 -12.01 2.19 9.59
N LEU A 104 -12.21 2.45 10.88
CA LEU A 104 -13.41 3.12 11.38
C LEU A 104 -13.59 4.52 10.79
N ARG A 105 -12.50 5.25 10.50
CA ARG A 105 -12.57 6.56 9.83
C ARG A 105 -12.93 6.43 8.35
N GLU A 106 -12.42 5.43 7.64
CA GLU A 106 -12.85 5.12 6.27
C GLU A 106 -14.31 4.68 6.23
N GLU A 107 -14.74 3.80 7.13
CA GLU A 107 -16.14 3.36 7.27
C GLU A 107 -17.06 4.55 7.59
N LEU A 108 -16.69 5.43 8.52
CA LEU A 108 -17.49 6.63 8.80
C LEU A 108 -17.54 7.60 7.62
N ALA A 109 -16.46 7.69 6.83
CA ALA A 109 -16.45 8.51 5.63
C ALA A 109 -17.36 7.91 4.53
N GLU A 110 -17.42 6.58 4.43
CA GLU A 110 -18.36 5.88 3.54
C GLU A 110 -19.82 5.98 4.01
N GLU A 111 -20.09 6.11 5.32
CA GLU A 111 -21.45 6.29 5.86
C GLU A 111 -21.95 7.74 5.79
N LEU A 112 -21.05 8.72 5.66
CA LEU A 112 -21.39 10.15 5.58
C LEU A 112 -21.55 10.69 4.15
N ASP A 113 -21.22 9.89 3.13
CA ASP A 113 -21.44 10.14 1.69
C ASP A 113 -22.65 9.34 1.15
#